data_AF-A0A3P6FJA1-F1
#
_entry.id   AF-A0A3P6FJA1-F1
#
_cell.length_a   1.000
_cell.length_b   1.000
_cell.length_c   1.000
_cell.angle_alpha   90.00
_cell.angle_beta   90.00
_cell.angle_gamma   90.00
#
_symmetry.space_group_name_H-M   'P 1'
#
loop_
_entity.id
_entity.type
_entity.pdbx_description
1 polymer ?
#
loop_
_entity_poly.entity_id
_entity_poly.type
_entity_poly.pdbx_seq_one_letter_code
_entity_poly.pdbx_strand_id
1 'polypeptide(L)'
;MGNSESTCSPQEDDCKEAETKLMECALAHLTPKVVEIGTKTLEEGYKAAFDADDDKYEEYMKGGPCKESYMAYVESSDKDSHDKDITMMECLEAHSDYYHKFLDFYNGGPEQVMKEFESINPFRDPIRGHEFLGDCCKQQYSDFMNCFLKNI
;
A
#
# COMPACT_ATOMS: atom_id res chain seq x y z
N MET A 1 59.06 -2.48 -12.92
CA MET A 1 58.02 -3.04 -12.04
C MET A 1 57.33 -1.86 -11.38
N GLY A 2 56.04 -1.69 -11.66
CA GLY A 2 55.24 -0.61 -11.13
C GLY A 2 53.78 -0.92 -11.41
N ASN A 3 53.28 -1.99 -10.79
CA ASN A 3 51.84 -2.24 -10.69
C ASN A 3 51.32 -1.32 -9.58
N SER A 4 50.56 -0.29 -9.94
CA SER A 4 49.66 0.36 -9.01
C SER A 4 48.29 -0.25 -9.25
N GLU A 5 47.84 -1.00 -8.25
CA GLU A 5 46.60 -1.75 -8.23
C GLU A 5 45.40 -0.83 -8.42
N SER A 6 44.48 -1.27 -9.28
CA SER A 6 43.12 -0.78 -9.38
C SER A 6 42.41 -1.07 -8.07
N THR A 7 42.11 -0.02 -7.31
CA THR A 7 41.14 -0.10 -6.21
C THR A 7 39.81 0.41 -6.75
N CYS A 8 39.10 -0.45 -7.49
CA CYS A 8 37.66 -0.30 -7.68
C CYS A 8 36.97 -0.69 -6.37
N SER A 9 36.86 0.26 -5.44
CA SER A 9 35.80 0.22 -4.43
C SER A 9 34.64 1.04 -4.98
N PRO A 10 33.46 0.45 -5.24
CA PRO A 10 32.29 1.23 -5.63
C PRO A 10 31.98 2.21 -4.49
N GLN A 11 31.96 3.51 -4.80
CA GLN A 11 31.49 4.54 -3.90
C GLN A 11 30.01 4.29 -3.61
N GLU A 12 29.71 3.69 -2.45
CA GLU A 12 28.36 3.39 -1.96
C GLU A 12 27.45 4.63 -1.77
N ASP A 13 27.93 5.84 -2.08
CA ASP A 13 27.23 7.11 -1.80
C ASP A 13 27.02 8.04 -3.01
N ASP A 14 27.60 7.79 -4.18
CA ASP A 14 27.67 8.84 -5.23
C ASP A 14 26.33 9.18 -5.89
N CYS A 15 25.36 8.25 -5.88
CA CYS A 15 24.02 8.47 -6.46
C CYS A 15 22.89 8.51 -5.45
N LYS A 16 23.19 8.47 -4.15
CA LYS A 16 22.20 8.34 -3.07
C LYS A 16 21.20 9.50 -3.05
N GLU A 17 21.66 10.70 -3.39
CA GLU A 17 20.78 11.87 -3.52
C GLU A 17 19.82 11.72 -4.71
N ALA A 18 20.29 11.25 -5.87
CA ALA A 18 19.46 11.05 -7.05
C ALA A 18 18.47 9.89 -6.85
N GLU A 19 18.90 8.82 -6.20
CA GLU A 19 18.06 7.69 -5.80
C GLU A 19 16.97 8.12 -4.82
N THR A 20 17.33 8.89 -3.78
CA THR A 20 16.37 9.40 -2.79
C THR A 20 15.30 10.26 -3.47
N LYS A 21 15.70 11.20 -4.34
CA LYS A 21 14.76 12.05 -5.09
C LYS A 21 13.85 11.25 -6.02
N LEU A 22 14.38 10.18 -6.62
CA LEU A 22 13.57 9.27 -7.45
C LEU A 22 12.55 8.51 -6.60
N MET A 23 12.95 7.98 -5.44
CA MET A 23 12.06 7.29 -4.52
C MET A 23 10.98 8.22 -3.95
N GLU A 24 11.32 9.44 -3.54
CA GLU A 24 10.37 10.44 -3.06
C GLU A 24 9.34 10.78 -4.14
N CYS A 25 9.78 10.98 -5.38
CA CYS A 25 8.88 11.26 -6.48
C CYS A 25 7.99 10.06 -6.81
N ALA A 26 8.55 8.85 -6.82
CA ALA A 26 7.79 7.62 -7.01
C ALA A 26 6.73 7.44 -5.91
N LEU A 27 7.10 7.66 -4.65
CA LEU A 27 6.16 7.60 -3.54
C LEU A 27 5.02 8.62 -3.72
N ALA A 28 5.35 9.87 -4.04
CA ALA A 28 4.35 10.92 -4.26
C ALA A 28 3.42 10.61 -5.45
N HIS A 29 3.93 9.97 -6.51
CA HIS A 29 3.14 9.58 -7.67
C HIS A 29 2.27 8.33 -7.43
N LEU A 30 2.79 7.36 -6.67
CA LEU A 30 2.16 6.06 -6.48
C LEU A 30 1.18 6.04 -5.31
N THR A 31 1.44 6.83 -4.25
CA THR A 31 0.54 6.94 -3.09
C THR A 31 -0.92 7.21 -3.48
N PRO A 32 -1.26 8.23 -4.29
CA PRO A 32 -2.65 8.48 -4.64
C PRO A 32 -3.27 7.33 -5.45
N LYS A 33 -2.49 6.65 -6.30
CA LYS A 33 -2.97 5.48 -7.07
C LYS A 33 -3.24 4.27 -6.18
N VAL A 34 -2.35 4.00 -5.23
CA VAL A 34 -2.53 2.91 -4.26
C VAL A 34 -3.73 3.20 -3.35
N VAL A 35 -3.91 4.45 -2.93
CA VAL A 35 -5.11 4.87 -2.17
C VAL A 35 -6.37 4.68 -3.01
N GLU A 36 -6.39 5.12 -4.27
CA GLU A 36 -7.54 4.95 -5.18
C GLU A 36 -7.90 3.48 -5.38
N ILE A 37 -6.92 2.63 -5.67
CA ILE A 37 -7.10 1.17 -5.81
C ILE A 37 -7.63 0.57 -4.50
N GLY A 38 -7.06 0.98 -3.36
CA GLY A 38 -7.47 0.54 -2.02
C GLY A 38 -8.92 0.88 -1.71
N THR A 39 -9.30 2.15 -1.89
CA THR A 39 -10.66 2.63 -1.68
C THR A 39 -11.65 1.89 -2.57
N LYS A 40 -11.35 1.78 -3.87
CA LYS A 40 -12.21 1.07 -4.82
C LYS A 40 -12.40 -0.40 -4.44
N THR A 41 -11.32 -1.08 -4.05
CA THR A 41 -11.36 -2.50 -3.64
C THR A 41 -12.24 -2.69 -2.39
N LEU A 42 -12.11 -1.80 -1.40
CA LEU A 42 -12.93 -1.83 -0.19
C LEU A 42 -14.40 -1.55 -0.51
N GLU A 43 -14.70 -0.58 -1.38
CA GLU A 43 -16.06 -0.26 -1.82
C GLU A 43 -16.72 -1.43 -2.56
N GLU A 44 -16.00 -2.09 -3.46
CA GLU A 44 -16.50 -3.27 -4.18
C GLU A 44 -16.76 -4.44 -3.24
N GLY A 45 -15.84 -4.68 -2.29
CA GLY A 45 -16.00 -5.70 -1.26
C GLY A 45 -17.18 -5.43 -0.33
N TYR A 46 -17.30 -4.19 0.14
CA TYR A 46 -18.42 -3.72 0.94
C TYR A 46 -19.75 -3.88 0.22
N LYS A 47 -19.79 -3.50 -1.07
CA LYS A 47 -20.95 -3.69 -1.92
C LYS A 47 -21.30 -5.16 -2.10
N ALA A 48 -20.32 -6.04 -2.26
CA ALA A 48 -20.56 -7.48 -2.39
C ALA A 48 -21.08 -8.11 -1.09
N ALA A 49 -20.60 -7.66 0.07
CA ALA A 49 -20.96 -8.22 1.37
C ALA A 49 -22.31 -7.71 1.90
N PHE A 50 -22.60 -6.42 1.67
CA PHE A 50 -23.72 -5.71 2.29
C PHE A 50 -24.59 -4.93 1.30
N ASP A 51 -24.44 -5.12 -0.01
CA ASP A 51 -25.17 -4.38 -1.05
C ASP A 51 -24.96 -2.85 -1.01
N ALA A 52 -23.86 -2.39 -0.40
CA ALA A 52 -23.60 -0.99 -0.09
C ALA A 52 -24.69 -0.34 0.78
N ASP A 53 -25.24 -1.13 1.70
CA ASP A 53 -26.31 -0.76 2.62
C ASP A 53 -25.74 -0.68 4.04
N ASP A 54 -25.60 0.55 4.54
CA ASP A 54 -25.04 0.83 5.86
C ASP A 54 -25.90 0.27 6.99
N ASP A 55 -27.22 0.19 6.81
CA ASP A 55 -28.13 -0.38 7.81
C ASP A 55 -27.90 -1.90 7.92
N LYS A 56 -27.71 -2.60 6.78
CA LYS A 56 -27.38 -4.04 6.80
C LYS A 56 -26.03 -4.32 7.44
N TYR A 57 -25.02 -3.51 7.13
CA TYR A 57 -23.71 -3.62 7.76
C TYR A 57 -23.81 -3.41 9.27
N GLU A 58 -24.51 -2.37 9.69
CA GLU A 58 -24.64 -2.03 11.11
C GLU A 58 -25.45 -3.09 11.87
N GLU A 59 -26.56 -3.57 11.31
CA GLU A 59 -27.35 -4.68 11.87
C GLU A 59 -26.52 -5.95 12.00
N TYR A 60 -25.69 -6.27 11.00
CA TYR A 60 -24.79 -7.41 11.03
C TYR A 60 -23.73 -7.28 12.14
N MET A 61 -23.05 -6.14 12.22
CA MET A 61 -22.03 -5.90 13.24
C MET A 61 -22.61 -5.94 14.66
N LYS A 62 -23.80 -5.33 14.84
CA LYS A 62 -24.52 -5.32 16.13
C LYS A 62 -25.20 -6.64 16.46
N GLY A 63 -25.41 -7.53 15.49
CA GLY A 63 -26.09 -8.81 15.67
C GLY A 63 -25.18 -9.93 16.17
N GLY A 64 -23.86 -9.77 16.08
CA GLY A 64 -22.89 -10.82 16.37
C GLY A 64 -22.23 -10.74 17.75
N PRO A 65 -21.35 -11.72 18.06
CA PRO A 65 -20.63 -11.79 19.33
C PRO A 65 -19.76 -10.56 19.64
N CYS A 66 -19.32 -9.82 18.62
CA CYS A 66 -18.42 -8.68 18.74
C CYS A 66 -19.13 -7.33 18.83
N LYS A 67 -20.45 -7.33 19.04
CA LYS A 67 -21.26 -6.12 19.17
C LYS A 67 -20.64 -5.08 20.11
N GLU A 68 -20.25 -5.49 21.31
CA GLU A 68 -19.74 -4.55 22.32
C GLU A 68 -18.42 -3.92 21.89
N SER A 69 -17.51 -4.70 21.29
CA SER A 69 -16.25 -4.17 20.73
C SER A 69 -16.51 -3.20 19.58
N TYR A 70 -17.46 -3.52 18.70
CA TYR A 70 -17.87 -2.64 17.59
C TYR A 70 -18.47 -1.33 18.11
N MET A 71 -19.40 -1.38 19.07
CA MET A 71 -19.98 -0.17 19.67
C MET A 71 -18.90 0.69 20.35
N ALA A 72 -17.96 0.05 21.08
CA ALA A 72 -16.86 0.75 21.72
C ALA A 72 -15.95 1.46 20.71
N TYR A 73 -15.69 0.84 19.54
CA TYR A 73 -14.96 1.42 18.42
C TYR A 73 -15.70 2.62 17.82
N VAL A 74 -16.99 2.49 17.50
CA VAL A 74 -17.81 3.57 16.94
C VAL A 74 -17.92 4.77 17.89
N GLU A 75 -18.02 4.52 19.20
CA GLU A 75 -18.09 5.57 20.22
C GLU A 75 -16.71 6.12 20.62
N SER A 76 -15.63 5.63 20.01
CA SER A 76 -14.27 6.08 20.33
C SER A 76 -14.00 7.50 19.83
N SER A 77 -13.22 8.25 20.60
CA SER A 77 -12.55 9.45 20.09
C SER A 77 -11.23 9.05 19.43
N ASP A 78 -10.72 9.88 18.50
CA ASP A 78 -9.50 9.61 17.73
C ASP A 78 -8.26 9.20 18.56
N LYS A 79 -8.22 9.51 19.86
CA LYS A 79 -7.09 9.17 20.74
C LYS A 79 -7.13 7.74 21.30
N ASP A 80 -8.30 7.13 21.37
CA ASP A 80 -8.50 5.78 21.92
C ASP A 80 -8.87 4.77 20.82
N SER A 81 -8.93 5.21 19.56
CA SER A 81 -9.44 4.42 18.44
C SER A 81 -8.55 3.23 18.10
N HIS A 82 -7.23 3.36 18.25
CA HIS A 82 -6.28 2.30 17.86
C HIS A 82 -6.43 1.02 18.70
N ASP A 83 -6.45 1.13 20.02
CA ASP A 83 -6.58 -0.04 20.91
C ASP A 83 -7.96 -0.69 20.76
N LYS A 84 -9.00 0.11 20.49
CA LYS A 84 -10.35 -0.35 20.25
C LYS A 84 -10.51 -1.02 18.88
N ASP A 85 -9.82 -0.52 17.87
CA ASP A 85 -9.74 -1.13 16.54
C ASP A 85 -9.09 -2.52 16.62
N ILE A 86 -7.96 -2.63 17.32
CA ILE A 86 -7.30 -3.91 17.58
C ILE A 86 -8.27 -4.87 18.29
N THR A 87 -8.90 -4.42 19.38
CA THR A 87 -9.83 -5.25 20.16
C THR A 87 -11.03 -5.71 19.33
N MET A 88 -11.54 -4.85 18.44
CA MET A 88 -12.60 -5.20 17.51
C MET A 88 -12.12 -6.27 16.53
N MET A 89 -11.00 -6.04 15.84
CA MET A 89 -10.46 -6.96 14.85
C MET A 89 -10.14 -8.34 15.44
N GLU A 90 -9.50 -8.40 16.61
CA GLU A 90 -9.24 -9.68 17.31
C GLU A 90 -10.54 -10.45 17.60
N CYS A 91 -11.61 -9.75 17.98
CA CYS A 91 -12.91 -10.37 18.19
C CYS A 91 -13.50 -10.91 16.88
N LEU A 92 -13.46 -10.13 15.80
CA LEU A 92 -13.98 -10.54 14.49
C LEU A 92 -13.28 -11.81 13.99
N GLU A 93 -11.95 -11.88 14.13
CA GLU A 93 -11.16 -13.06 13.78
C GLU A 93 -11.51 -14.29 14.64
N ALA A 94 -11.65 -14.11 15.96
CA ALA A 94 -12.04 -15.18 16.88
C ALA A 94 -13.44 -15.74 16.59
N HIS A 95 -14.31 -14.92 15.98
CA HIS A 95 -15.67 -15.25 15.56
C HIS A 95 -15.83 -15.24 14.04
N SER A 96 -14.79 -15.67 13.32
CA SER A 96 -14.75 -15.66 11.86
C SER A 96 -15.85 -16.48 11.18
N ASP A 97 -16.42 -17.48 11.86
CA ASP A 97 -17.58 -18.23 11.37
C ASP A 97 -18.79 -17.31 11.17
N TYR A 98 -19.04 -16.42 12.14
CA TYR A 98 -20.06 -15.39 12.02
C TYR A 98 -19.60 -14.25 11.10
N TYR A 99 -18.37 -13.76 11.29
CA TYR A 99 -17.84 -12.53 10.67
C TYR A 99 -17.17 -12.70 9.30
N HIS A 100 -17.26 -13.89 8.67
CA HIS A 100 -16.61 -14.18 7.39
C HIS A 100 -16.91 -13.13 6.31
N LYS A 101 -18.16 -12.65 6.18
CA LYS A 101 -18.50 -11.64 5.17
C LYS A 101 -17.68 -10.37 5.29
N PHE A 102 -17.44 -9.91 6.52
CA PHE A 102 -16.59 -8.75 6.78
C PHE A 102 -15.12 -9.06 6.52
N LEU A 103 -14.64 -10.17 7.09
CA LEU A 103 -13.24 -10.57 6.99
C LEU A 103 -12.81 -10.88 5.56
N ASP A 104 -13.70 -11.43 4.73
CA ASP A 104 -13.40 -11.82 3.35
C ASP A 104 -13.01 -10.62 2.50
N PHE A 105 -13.73 -9.49 2.58
CA PHE A 105 -13.32 -8.30 1.84
C PHE A 105 -12.22 -7.51 2.55
N TYR A 106 -12.22 -7.46 3.89
CA TYR A 106 -11.17 -6.75 4.63
C TYR A 106 -9.79 -7.37 4.38
N ASN A 107 -9.69 -8.70 4.46
CA ASN A 107 -8.45 -9.45 4.22
C ASN A 107 -8.18 -9.73 2.74
N GLY A 108 -9.21 -9.83 1.91
CA GLY A 108 -9.07 -9.94 0.45
C GLY A 108 -8.58 -8.65 -0.20
N GLY A 109 -8.86 -7.50 0.44
CA GLY A 109 -8.48 -6.17 -0.04
C GLY A 109 -6.98 -6.05 -0.35
N PRO A 110 -6.06 -6.31 0.59
CA PRO A 110 -4.61 -6.23 0.35
C PRO A 110 -4.12 -7.06 -0.85
N GLU A 111 -4.60 -8.29 -1.03
CA GLU A 111 -4.19 -9.13 -2.16
C GLU A 111 -4.68 -8.57 -3.50
N GLN A 112 -5.91 -8.06 -3.53
CA GLN A 112 -6.50 -7.46 -4.73
C GLN A 112 -5.84 -6.11 -5.06
N VAL A 113 -5.54 -5.29 -4.05
CA VAL A 113 -4.77 -4.04 -4.20
C VAL A 113 -3.39 -4.33 -4.80
N MET A 114 -2.68 -5.35 -4.31
CA MET A 114 -1.39 -5.74 -4.88
C MET A 114 -1.51 -6.21 -6.33
N LYS A 115 -2.52 -7.03 -6.68
CA LYS A 115 -2.74 -7.47 -8.06
C LYS A 115 -3.06 -6.32 -9.00
N GLU A 116 -3.94 -5.40 -8.59
CA GLU A 116 -4.27 -4.22 -9.39
C GLU A 116 -3.05 -3.31 -9.52
N PHE A 117 -2.31 -3.09 -8.43
CA PHE A 117 -1.07 -2.33 -8.46
C PHE A 117 -0.02 -2.95 -9.39
N GLU A 118 0.19 -4.27 -9.34
CA GLU A 118 1.08 -4.99 -10.26
C GLU A 118 0.63 -4.85 -11.72
N SER A 119 -0.68 -4.84 -11.98
CA SER A 119 -1.21 -4.68 -13.34
C SER A 119 -0.92 -3.30 -13.92
N ILE A 120 -0.85 -2.27 -13.06
CA ILE A 120 -0.52 -0.89 -13.47
C ILE A 120 0.98 -0.59 -13.35
N ASN A 121 1.76 -1.50 -12.75
CA ASN A 121 3.18 -1.34 -12.51
C ASN A 121 4.04 -2.02 -13.60
N PRO A 122 4.60 -1.27 -14.56
CA PRO A 122 5.43 -1.81 -15.62
C PRO A 122 6.90 -1.98 -15.19
N PHE A 123 7.24 -1.97 -13.88
CA PHE A 123 8.59 -2.30 -13.39
C PHE A 123 9.09 -3.69 -13.84
N ARG A 124 8.25 -4.52 -14.45
CA ARG A 124 8.67 -5.72 -15.20
C ARG A 124 9.57 -5.40 -16.41
N ASP A 125 9.64 -4.16 -16.88
CA ASP A 125 10.54 -3.69 -17.94
C ASP A 125 11.33 -2.45 -17.46
N PRO A 126 12.59 -2.61 -17.03
CA PRO A 126 13.45 -1.51 -16.56
C PRO A 126 13.61 -0.38 -17.57
N ILE A 127 13.44 -0.67 -18.87
CA ILE A 127 13.54 0.30 -19.97
C ILE A 127 12.32 1.24 -19.98
N ARG A 128 11.19 0.80 -19.44
CA ARG A 128 9.92 1.56 -19.35
C ARG A 128 9.64 2.17 -17.98
N GLY A 129 10.60 2.15 -17.04
CA GLY A 129 10.45 2.80 -15.74
C GLY A 129 10.07 4.30 -15.85
N HIS A 130 10.52 4.96 -16.92
CA HIS A 130 10.16 6.34 -17.26
C HIS A 130 8.68 6.52 -17.69
N GLU A 131 8.05 5.48 -18.25
CA GLU A 131 6.62 5.48 -18.60
C GLU A 131 5.75 5.34 -17.34
N PHE A 132 6.24 4.63 -16.32
CA PHE A 132 5.50 4.39 -15.07
C PHE A 132 5.37 5.61 -14.18
N LEU A 133 6.49 6.29 -13.97
CA LEU A 133 6.55 7.49 -13.15
C LEU A 133 6.00 8.73 -13.90
N GLY A 134 5.62 8.51 -15.17
CA GLY A 134 5.16 9.53 -16.10
C GLY A 134 6.19 10.65 -16.30
N ASP A 135 5.74 11.76 -16.88
CA ASP A 135 6.54 13.00 -16.92
C ASP A 135 6.86 13.52 -15.51
N CYS A 136 6.16 13.04 -14.47
CA CYS A 136 6.26 13.55 -13.10
C CYS A 136 7.63 13.27 -12.45
N CYS A 137 8.23 12.10 -12.70
CA CYS A 137 9.57 11.78 -12.17
C CYS A 137 10.61 11.57 -13.26
N LYS A 138 10.30 11.96 -14.50
CA LYS A 138 11.18 11.79 -15.66
C LYS A 138 12.55 12.43 -15.45
N GLN A 139 12.59 13.61 -14.82
CA GLN A 139 13.83 14.30 -14.51
C GLN A 139 14.66 13.54 -13.46
N GLN A 140 14.03 13.12 -12.36
CA GLN A 140 14.68 12.38 -11.28
C GLN A 140 15.17 11.01 -11.76
N TYR A 141 14.40 10.34 -12.61
CA TYR A 141 14.79 9.08 -13.24
C TYR A 141 15.99 9.27 -14.18
N SER A 142 15.97 10.34 -14.99
CA SER A 142 17.11 10.70 -15.85
C SER A 142 18.36 11.02 -15.04
N ASP A 143 18.23 11.80 -13.96
CA ASP A 143 19.34 12.17 -13.08
C ASP A 143 19.94 10.94 -12.38
N PHE A 144 19.09 10.02 -11.92
CA PHE A 144 19.51 8.72 -11.38
C PHE A 144 20.24 7.89 -12.43
N MET A 145 19.66 7.69 -13.62
CA MET A 145 20.29 6.91 -14.69
C MET A 145 21.61 7.52 -15.16
N ASN A 146 21.69 8.85 -15.28
CA ASN A 146 22.92 9.55 -15.64
C ASN A 146 24.00 9.42 -14.57
N CYS A 147 23.63 9.41 -13.29
CA CYS A 147 24.57 9.14 -12.21
C CYS A 147 25.05 7.69 -12.24
N PHE A 148 24.11 6.76 -12.34
CA PHE A 148 24.39 5.33 -12.40
C PHE A 148 25.34 4.99 -13.56
N LEU A 149 25.04 5.46 -14.78
CA LEU A 149 25.86 5.22 -15.98
C LEU A 149 27.26 5.85 -15.93
N LYS A 150 27.49 6.88 -15.10
CA LYS A 150 28.82 7.47 -14.91
C LYS A 150 29.71 6.65 -13.97
N ASN A 151 29.10 5.75 -13.21
CA ASN A 151 29.77 4.96 -12.17
C ASN A 151 29.96 3.47 -12.57
N ILE A 152 29.71 3.13 -13.84
CA ILE A 152 30.00 1.81 -14.46
C ILE A 152 31.20 1.96 -15.39
#